data_AF-A0A850SGX7-F1
#
_entry.id   AF-A0A850SGX7-F1
#
_cell.length_a   1.000
_cell.length_b   1.000
_cell.length_c   1.000
_cell.angle_alpha   90.00
_cell.angle_beta   90.00
_cell.angle_gamma   90.00
#
_symmetry.space_group_name_H-M   'P 1'
#
loop_
_entity.id
_entity.type
_entity.pdbx_description
1 polymer ?
#
loop_
_entity_poly.entity_id
_entity_poly.type
_entity_poly.pdbx_seq_one_letter_code
_entity_poly.pdbx_strand_id
1 'polypeptide(L)'
;MVRFGSGRSFQKEGIPLVQIVVRDNNVEQALRALKKKMQREGTFREMKRRKFYEKPSEKKARQKAEAVRRARKLIRKRMQREGAV
;
A
#
# COMPACT_ATOMS: atom_id res chain seq x y z
N MET A 1 10.64 -6.24 50.11
CA MET A 1 9.60 -5.61 49.30
C MET A 1 10.10 -5.53 47.86
N VAL A 2 9.59 -6.40 46.97
CA VAL A 2 10.13 -6.64 45.62
C VAL A 2 9.47 -5.67 44.63
N ARG A 3 10.26 -4.82 43.94
CA ARG A 3 9.73 -3.95 42.87
C ARG A 3 9.51 -4.77 41.60
N PHE A 4 8.24 -4.93 41.24
CA PHE A 4 7.78 -5.56 40.01
C PHE A 4 8.33 -4.84 38.76
N GLY A 5 8.71 -5.64 37.78
CA GLY A 5 9.40 -5.22 36.55
C GLY A 5 8.59 -4.27 35.68
N SER A 6 9.31 -3.30 35.12
CA SER A 6 8.88 -2.41 34.05
C SER A 6 8.41 -3.22 32.83
N GLY A 7 7.14 -3.06 32.49
CA GLY A 7 6.48 -3.71 31.36
C GLY A 7 7.24 -3.54 30.05
N ARG A 8 7.53 -4.67 29.41
CA ARG A 8 7.98 -4.73 28.02
C ARG A 8 6.91 -4.08 27.14
N SER A 9 7.25 -2.96 26.51
CA SER A 9 6.48 -2.32 25.47
C SER A 9 6.30 -3.30 24.30
N PHE A 10 5.14 -3.96 24.27
CA PHE A 10 4.74 -4.87 23.21
C PHE A 10 4.45 -4.03 21.95
N GLN A 11 5.44 -3.91 21.07
CA GLN A 11 5.28 -3.25 19.77
C GLN A 11 4.21 -4.00 18.99
N LYS A 12 3.01 -3.42 18.84
CA LYS A 12 1.99 -3.96 17.96
C LYS A 12 2.49 -3.79 16.53
N GLU A 13 3.02 -4.85 15.93
CA GLU A 13 3.06 -4.99 14.48
C GLU A 13 1.61 -5.15 13.99
N GLY A 14 0.91 -4.02 13.90
CA GLY A 14 -0.43 -3.96 13.36
C GLY A 14 -0.39 -4.23 11.87
N ILE A 15 -1.21 -5.19 11.43
CA ILE A 15 -1.65 -5.29 10.03
C ILE A 15 -2.02 -3.87 9.57
N PRO A 16 -1.59 -3.39 8.40
CA PRO A 16 -2.00 -2.07 7.91
C PRO A 16 -3.51 -2.08 7.68
N LEU A 17 -4.28 -1.73 8.71
CA LEU A 17 -5.73 -1.63 8.65
C LEU A 17 -6.07 -0.32 7.94
N VAL A 18 -6.60 -0.42 6.72
CA VAL A 18 -7.07 0.74 5.97
C VAL A 18 -8.39 1.22 6.59
N GLN A 19 -8.33 2.28 7.39
CA GLN A 19 -9.51 2.91 7.99
C GLN A 19 -10.16 3.92 7.05
N ILE A 20 -11.50 3.92 6.98
CA ILE A 20 -12.31 4.87 6.24
C ILE A 20 -13.40 5.39 7.13
N VAL A 21 -13.48 6.73 7.20
CA VAL A 21 -14.54 7.43 7.92
C VAL A 21 -15.67 7.66 6.91
N VAL A 22 -16.85 7.12 7.20
CA VAL A 22 -18.07 7.40 6.45
C VAL A 22 -18.72 8.62 7.07
N ARG A 23 -19.08 9.60 6.25
CA ARG A 23 -19.86 10.77 6.67
C ARG A 23 -21.24 10.68 6.00
N ASP A 24 -22.28 11.08 6.72
CA ASP A 24 -23.64 11.27 6.20
C ASP A 24 -24.30 10.02 5.58
N ASN A 25 -24.08 8.84 6.17
CA ASN A 25 -24.62 7.55 5.72
C ASN A 25 -24.34 7.18 4.25
N ASN A 26 -23.40 7.86 3.59
CA ASN A 26 -23.05 7.58 2.19
C ASN A 26 -22.06 6.40 2.08
N VAL A 27 -22.58 5.20 2.33
CA VAL A 27 -21.82 3.94 2.33
C VAL A 27 -21.21 3.65 0.95
N GLU A 28 -21.93 3.96 -0.12
CA GLU A 28 -21.48 3.65 -1.48
C GLU A 28 -20.22 4.45 -1.85
N GLN A 29 -20.16 5.72 -1.45
CA GLN A 29 -18.99 6.57 -1.67
C GLN A 29 -17.78 6.09 -0.84
N ALA A 30 -18.02 5.65 0.40
CA ALA A 30 -16.98 5.08 1.24
C ALA A 30 -16.37 3.80 0.65
N LEU A 31 -17.21 2.91 0.10
CA LEU A 31 -16.75 1.70 -0.59
C LEU A 31 -15.94 2.02 -1.85
N ARG A 32 -16.35 3.03 -2.62
CA ARG A 32 -15.56 3.50 -3.78
C ARG A 32 -14.22 4.09 -3.35
N ALA A 33 -14.18 4.85 -2.26
CA ALA A 33 -12.95 5.40 -1.69
C ALA A 33 -12.01 4.30 -1.18
N LEU A 34 -12.55 3.24 -0.55
CA LEU A 34 -11.80 2.06 -0.10
C LEU A 34 -11.11 1.37 -1.25
N LYS A 35 -11.89 1.02 -2.27
CA LYS A 35 -11.38 0.35 -3.47
C LYS A 35 -10.28 1.19 -4.12
N LYS A 36 -10.44 2.51 -4.18
CA LYS A 36 -9.44 3.43 -4.74
C LYS A 36 -8.17 3.54 -3.89
N LYS A 37 -8.27 3.55 -2.55
CA LYS A 37 -7.11 3.51 -1.63
C LYS A 37 -6.35 2.19 -1.77
N MET A 38 -7.04 1.05 -1.69
CA MET A 38 -6.42 -0.28 -1.82
C MET A 38 -5.75 -0.49 -3.20
N GLN A 39 -6.34 0.04 -4.27
CA GLN A 39 -5.72 0.01 -5.59
C GLN A 39 -4.45 0.86 -5.68
N ARG A 40 -4.37 1.99 -4.94
CA ARG A 40 -3.18 2.84 -4.88
C ARG A 40 -2.06 2.20 -4.08
N GLU A 41 -2.39 1.59 -2.95
CA GLU A 41 -1.45 0.83 -2.11
C GLU A 41 -0.94 -0.43 -2.81
N GLY A 42 -1.69 -0.95 -3.79
CA GLY A 42 -1.27 -2.10 -4.58
C GLY A 42 -1.46 -3.43 -3.86
N THR A 43 -2.20 -3.46 -2.75
CA THR A 43 -2.50 -4.65 -1.94
C THR A 43 -3.13 -5.76 -2.78
N PHE A 44 -4.04 -5.44 -3.71
CA PHE A 44 -4.60 -6.41 -4.65
C PHE A 44 -3.56 -7.03 -5.59
N ARG A 45 -2.53 -6.26 -5.99
CA ARG A 45 -1.44 -6.78 -6.83
C ARG A 45 -0.54 -7.69 -6.03
N GLU A 46 -0.28 -7.37 -4.77
CA GLU A 46 0.46 -8.25 -3.87
C GLU A 46 -0.30 -9.55 -3.59
N MET A 47 -1.60 -9.46 -3.28
CA MET A 47 -2.44 -10.64 -3.07
C MET A 47 -2.44 -11.57 -4.29
N LYS A 48 -2.50 -11.03 -5.51
CA LYS A 48 -2.41 -11.86 -6.73
C LYS A 48 -1.03 -12.49 -6.93
N ARG A 49 0.06 -11.80 -6.56
CA ARG A 49 1.44 -12.29 -6.71
C ARG A 49 1.80 -13.36 -5.69
N ARG A 50 1.25 -13.28 -4.48
CA ARG A 50 1.53 -14.24 -3.41
C ARG A 50 0.77 -15.57 -3.56
N LYS A 51 -0.12 -15.71 -4.56
CA LYS A 51 -0.85 -16.96 -4.82
C LYS A 51 0.03 -18.11 -5.29
N PHE A 52 1.15 -17.82 -5.94
CA PHE A 52 2.04 -18.83 -6.53
C PHE A 52 3.50 -18.51 -6.18
N TYR A 53 4.31 -19.55 -6.01
CA TYR A 53 5.75 -19.38 -5.81
C TYR A 53 6.39 -18.82 -7.07
N GLU A 54 7.00 -17.64 -6.97
CA GLU A 54 7.76 -17.00 -8.04
C GLU A 54 9.25 -17.21 -7.77
N LYS A 55 9.99 -17.70 -8.77
CA LYS A 55 11.43 -17.94 -8.64
C LYS A 55 12.13 -16.61 -8.29
N PRO A 56 13.11 -16.61 -7.36
CA PRO A 56 13.76 -15.37 -6.89
C PRO A 56 14.40 -14.54 -8.01
N SER A 57 14.91 -15.18 -9.08
CA SER A 57 15.46 -14.48 -10.25
C SER A 57 14.40 -13.70 -11.03
N GLU A 58 13.21 -14.29 -11.21
CA GLU A 58 12.07 -13.66 -11.91
C GLU A 58 11.49 -12.50 -11.09
N LYS A 59 11.39 -12.71 -9.77
CA LYS A 59 10.98 -11.68 -8.82
C LYS A 59 11.89 -10.45 -8.91
N LYS A 60 13.21 -10.63 -8.97
CA LYS A 60 14.20 -9.53 -9.11
C LYS A 60 14.04 -8.79 -10.45
N ALA A 61 13.90 -9.52 -11.56
CA ALA A 61 13.72 -8.90 -12.88
C ALA A 61 12.43 -8.07 -12.96
N ARG A 62 11.32 -8.60 -12.43
CA ARG A 62 10.03 -7.92 -12.39
C ARG A 62 10.05 -6.68 -11.50
N GLN A 63 10.67 -6.75 -10.32
CA GLN A 63 10.81 -5.60 -9.42
C GLN A 63 11.58 -4.46 -10.08
N LYS A 64 12.69 -4.76 -10.78
CA LYS A 64 13.44 -3.76 -11.56
C LYS A 64 12.58 -3.11 -12.63
N ALA A 65 11.86 -3.91 -13.42
CA ALA A 65 10.95 -3.40 -14.45
C ALA A 65 9.81 -2.54 -13.87
N GLU A 66 9.27 -2.91 -12.70
CA GLU A 66 8.24 -2.14 -12.02
C GLU A 66 8.74 -0.83 -11.44
N ALA A 67 9.94 -0.80 -10.87
CA ALA A 67 10.57 0.42 -10.38
C ALA A 67 10.74 1.44 -11.52
N VAL A 68 11.25 0.99 -12.67
CA VAL A 68 11.39 1.83 -13.87
C VAL A 68 10.03 2.33 -14.36
N ARG A 69 9.01 1.46 -14.42
CA ARG A 69 7.63 1.87 -14.79
C ARG A 69 7.04 2.88 -13.81
N ARG A 70 7.26 2.71 -12.50
CA ARG A 70 6.81 3.67 -11.47
C ARG A 70 7.51 5.01 -11.63
N ALA A 71 8.82 5.03 -11.81
CA ALA A 71 9.60 6.25 -12.01
C ALA A 71 9.10 7.03 -13.24
N ARG A 72 8.93 6.35 -14.39
CA ARG A 72 8.37 6.97 -15.61
C ARG A 72 6.97 7.53 -15.39
N LYS A 73 6.12 6.83 -14.63
CA LYS A 73 4.77 7.30 -14.29
C LYS A 73 4.79 8.53 -13.38
N LEU A 74 5.72 8.59 -12.42
CA LEU A 74 5.87 9.74 -11.53
C LEU A 74 6.32 10.98 -12.30
N ILE A 75 7.30 10.82 -13.19
CA ILE A 75 7.78 11.89 -14.08
C ILE A 75 6.63 12.40 -14.96
N ARG A 76 5.88 11.51 -15.63
CA ARG A 76 4.73 11.91 -16.45
C ARG A 76 3.67 12.68 -15.65
N LYS A 77 3.37 12.25 -14.42
CA LYS A 77 2.42 12.94 -13.54
C LYS A 77 2.92 14.29 -13.05
N ARG A 78 4.23 14.44 -12.89
CA ARG A 78 4.87 15.70 -12.50
C ARG A 78 4.78 16.71 -13.64
N MET A 79 5.15 16.31 -14.86
CA MET A 79 5.04 17.13 -16.07
C MET A 79 3.59 17.62 -16.31
N GLN A 80 2.60 16.75 -16.11
CA GLN A 80 1.17 17.11 -16.23
C GLN A 80 0.67 18.09 -15.16
N ARG A 81 1.34 18.17 -13.99
CA ARG A 81 0.97 19.10 -12.91
C ARG A 81 1.66 20.45 -13.03
N GLU A 82 2.90 20.43 -13.54
CA GLU A 82 3.73 21.62 -13.72
C GLU A 82 3.42 22.36 -15.04
N GLY A 83 2.47 21.87 -15.85
CA GLY A 83 1.93 22.62 -17.00
C GLY A 83 2.85 22.65 -18.22
N ALA A 84 3.62 21.59 -18.47
CA ALA A 84 4.31 21.42 -19.74
C ALA A 84 3.37 20.74 -20.75
N VAL A 85 2.56 21.60 -21.41
CA VAL A 85 1.49 21.37 -22.40
C VAL A 85 0.15 20.91 -21.82
#